data_AF-A0A1I7FFB8-F1
#
_entry.id   AF-A0A1I7FFB8-F1
#
_cell.length_a   1.000
_cell.length_b   1.000
_cell.length_c   1.000
_cell.angle_alpha   90.00
_cell.angle_beta   90.00
_cell.angle_gamma   90.00
#
_symmetry.space_group_name_H-M   'P 1'
#
loop_
_entity.id
_entity.type
_entity.pdbx_description
1 polymer ?
#
loop_
_entity_poly.entity_id
_entity_poly.type
_entity_poly.pdbx_seq_one_letter_code
_entity_poly.pdbx_strand_id
1 'polypeptide(L)'
;MRSLTLALAAVLLVAAVPAEAARSAKSEPAPFPDEGDRFYVSVRGPARDGRAGFARIYASPVDRIWGTVITCGTVDVRTGRETIILQATGQAARSRWGDLGGTYNAVGGGPTGGWGIDEQHGLDVKVTMSAPCPTGSGQVSSGD
;
A
#
# COMPACT_ATOMS: atom_id res chain seq x y z
N MET A 1 19.84 36.04 71.67
CA MET A 1 19.07 34.92 71.07
C MET A 1 18.20 35.53 69.99
N ARG A 2 18.52 35.33 68.70
CA ARG A 2 17.89 34.32 67.80
C ARG A 2 16.43 34.68 67.48
N SER A 3 15.93 34.81 66.26
CA SER A 3 16.40 34.41 64.92
C SER A 3 15.58 35.13 63.83
N LEU A 4 16.17 35.24 62.64
CA LEU A 4 15.57 35.57 61.34
C LEU A 4 14.41 34.64 60.93
N THR A 5 13.51 35.08 60.03
CA THR A 5 13.16 34.43 58.72
C THR A 5 12.09 35.28 57.96
N LEU A 6 12.43 35.92 56.82
CA LEU A 6 12.32 35.46 55.41
C LEU A 6 10.85 35.27 54.95
N ALA A 7 10.31 36.14 54.06
CA ALA A 7 10.39 36.10 52.58
C ALA A 7 9.54 34.95 51.98
N LEU A 8 8.97 34.98 50.77
CA LEU A 8 8.60 35.95 49.74
C LEU A 8 7.97 35.04 48.64
N ALA A 9 6.94 35.52 47.96
CA ALA A 9 6.52 35.12 46.61
C ALA A 9 6.13 33.65 46.33
N ALA A 10 4.82 33.43 46.20
CA ALA A 10 4.25 32.34 45.42
C ALA A 10 4.51 32.61 43.91
N VAL A 11 5.29 31.75 43.27
CA VAL A 11 5.48 31.77 41.81
C VAL A 11 4.51 30.76 41.18
N LEU A 12 3.43 31.27 40.57
CA LEU A 12 2.56 30.51 39.68
C LEU A 12 3.29 30.29 38.35
N LEU A 13 3.91 29.13 38.19
CA LEU A 13 4.44 28.66 36.90
C LEU A 13 3.27 28.12 36.06
N VAL A 14 2.67 28.99 35.25
CA VAL A 14 1.82 28.57 34.12
C VAL A 14 2.76 28.00 33.06
N ALA A 15 2.86 26.67 32.99
CA ALA A 15 3.60 25.98 31.94
C ALA A 15 2.87 26.19 30.60
N ALA A 16 3.27 27.22 29.86
CA ALA A 16 2.89 27.41 28.47
C ALA A 16 3.55 26.30 27.65
N VAL A 17 2.83 25.20 27.42
CA VAL A 17 3.21 24.23 26.40
C VAL A 17 3.19 24.94 25.04
N PRO A 18 4.27 24.89 24.25
CA PRO A 18 4.32 25.58 22.98
C PRO A 18 3.28 24.95 22.04
N ALA A 19 2.38 25.76 21.49
CA ALA A 19 1.39 25.32 20.49
C ALA A 19 2.05 24.66 19.26
N GLU A 20 3.32 24.96 19.00
CA GLU A 20 4.17 24.29 18.00
C GLU A 20 4.34 22.77 18.24
N ALA A 21 4.35 22.29 19.49
CA ALA A 21 4.46 20.84 19.75
C ALA A 21 3.16 20.09 19.43
N ALA A 22 2.00 20.76 19.49
CA ALA A 22 0.72 20.16 19.13
C ALA A 22 0.48 20.11 17.61
N ARG A 23 1.19 20.92 16.81
CA ARG A 23 1.06 20.92 15.33
C ARG A 23 1.80 19.77 14.64
N SER A 24 2.77 19.15 15.30
CA SER A 24 3.56 18.04 14.73
C SER A 24 2.88 16.66 14.80
N ALA A 25 1.67 16.57 15.38
CA ALA A 25 0.89 15.34 15.40
C ALA A 25 -0.15 15.28 14.26
N LYS A 26 0.13 15.89 13.10
CA LYS A 26 -0.60 15.51 11.88
C LYS A 26 -0.15 14.09 11.53
N SER A 27 -0.93 13.11 11.97
CA SER A 27 -0.85 11.73 11.49
C SER A 27 -0.74 11.77 9.98
N GLU A 28 0.27 11.09 9.45
CA GLU A 28 0.41 10.90 8.01
C GLU A 28 -0.90 10.29 7.49
N PRO A 29 -1.47 10.81 6.39
CA PRO A 29 -2.70 10.25 5.83
C PRO A 29 -2.54 8.75 5.61
N ALA A 30 -3.61 7.97 5.86
CA ALA A 30 -3.59 6.55 5.54
C ALA A 30 -3.23 6.36 4.06
N PRO A 31 -2.36 5.39 3.73
CA PRO A 31 -1.99 5.17 2.34
C PRO A 31 -3.23 4.78 1.52
N PHE A 32 -3.39 5.40 0.35
CA PHE A 32 -4.39 4.98 -0.65
C PHE A 32 -4.19 3.50 -1.00
N PRO A 33 -5.23 2.71 -1.32
CA PRO A 33 -6.68 2.98 -1.26
C PRO A 33 -7.30 2.90 0.15
N ASP A 34 -8.38 3.63 0.39
CA ASP A 34 -9.22 3.51 1.59
C ASP A 34 -10.46 2.63 1.32
N GLU A 35 -11.13 2.15 2.38
CA GLU A 35 -12.35 1.35 2.26
C GLU A 35 -13.40 2.07 1.38
N GLY A 36 -13.91 1.35 0.37
CA GLY A 36 -14.86 1.91 -0.60
C GLY A 36 -14.24 2.46 -1.88
N ASP A 37 -12.91 2.66 -1.92
CA ASP A 37 -12.23 3.06 -3.15
C ASP A 37 -12.19 1.93 -4.17
N ARG A 38 -12.26 2.29 -5.45
CA ARG A 38 -11.74 1.45 -6.53
C ARG A 38 -10.27 1.76 -6.70
N PHE A 39 -9.50 0.75 -7.11
CA PHE A 39 -8.11 0.98 -7.44
C PHE A 39 -7.58 0.02 -8.51
N TYR A 40 -6.49 0.45 -9.12
CA TYR A 40 -5.74 -0.28 -10.11
C TYR A 40 -4.26 -0.30 -9.71
N VAL A 41 -3.66 -1.47 -9.68
CA VAL A 41 -2.22 -1.66 -9.50
C VAL A 41 -1.62 -2.16 -10.80
N SER A 42 -0.57 -1.50 -11.28
CA SER A 42 0.27 -2.00 -12.37
C SER A 42 1.67 -2.29 -11.87
N VAL A 43 2.18 -3.47 -12.16
CA VAL A 43 3.50 -3.94 -11.71
C VAL A 43 4.33 -4.34 -12.91
N ARG A 44 5.61 -3.98 -12.91
CA ARG A 44 6.61 -4.51 -13.83
C ARG A 44 7.70 -5.24 -13.04
N GLY A 45 7.91 -6.50 -13.37
CA GLY A 45 9.05 -7.27 -12.88
C GLY A 45 10.34 -6.90 -13.62
N PRO A 46 11.51 -7.33 -13.10
CA PRO A 46 12.79 -7.09 -13.77
C PRO A 46 12.81 -7.73 -15.16
N ALA A 47 13.45 -7.05 -16.11
CA ALA A 47 13.64 -7.59 -17.45
C ALA A 47 14.72 -8.68 -17.46
N ARG A 48 14.46 -9.79 -18.15
CA ARG A 48 15.41 -10.87 -18.44
C ARG A 48 15.25 -11.29 -19.90
N ASP A 49 16.36 -11.41 -20.62
CA ASP A 49 16.38 -11.86 -22.02
C ASP A 49 15.42 -11.10 -22.95
N GLY A 50 15.29 -9.78 -22.75
CA GLY A 50 14.41 -8.93 -23.54
C GLY A 50 12.92 -9.04 -23.20
N ARG A 51 12.56 -9.70 -22.10
CA ARG A 51 11.18 -9.77 -21.60
C ARG A 51 11.10 -9.31 -20.15
N ALA A 52 10.06 -8.56 -19.82
CA ALA A 52 9.73 -8.21 -18.44
C ALA A 52 8.40 -8.84 -18.04
N GLY A 53 8.30 -9.32 -16.81
CA GLY A 53 7.00 -9.72 -16.26
C GLY A 53 6.11 -8.49 -16.06
N PHE A 54 4.80 -8.65 -16.19
CA PHE A 54 3.84 -7.64 -15.75
C PHE A 54 2.71 -8.26 -14.94
N ALA A 55 2.13 -7.46 -14.04
CA ALA A 55 0.85 -7.76 -13.42
C ALA A 55 -0.02 -6.51 -13.40
N ARG A 56 -1.34 -6.73 -13.46
CA ARG A 56 -2.38 -5.73 -13.34
C ARG A 56 -3.42 -6.26 -12.37
N ILE A 57 -3.78 -5.46 -11.38
CA ILE A 57 -4.79 -5.78 -10.38
C ILE A 57 -5.82 -4.68 -10.45
N TYR A 58 -7.03 -5.04 -10.86
CA TYR A 58 -8.18 -4.16 -10.74
C TYR A 58 -8.99 -4.59 -9.52
N ALA A 59 -9.30 -3.65 -8.65
CA ALA A 59 -9.99 -3.91 -7.40
C ALA A 59 -11.25 -3.04 -7.30
N SER A 60 -12.36 -3.67 -6.94
CA SER A 60 -13.63 -3.02 -6.69
C SER A 60 -14.13 -3.34 -5.30
N PRO A 61 -14.70 -2.36 -4.59
CA PRO A 61 -15.17 -2.56 -3.23
C PRO A 61 -16.32 -3.57 -3.20
N VAL A 62 -16.27 -4.49 -2.25
CA VAL A 62 -17.31 -5.46 -1.90
C VAL A 62 -17.38 -5.50 -0.37
N ASP A 63 -18.38 -4.84 0.20
CA ASP A 63 -18.47 -4.57 1.64
C ASP A 63 -17.21 -3.84 2.17
N ARG A 64 -16.50 -4.42 3.14
CA ARG A 64 -15.26 -3.87 3.74
C ARG A 64 -13.98 -4.43 3.12
N ILE A 65 -14.10 -5.17 2.02
CA ILE A 65 -12.96 -5.74 1.29
C ILE A 65 -13.06 -5.35 -0.19
N TRP A 66 -12.13 -5.84 -1.00
CA TRP A 66 -12.19 -5.68 -2.44
C TRP A 66 -12.28 -7.02 -3.14
N GLY A 67 -13.18 -7.11 -4.13
CA GLY A 67 -13.08 -8.13 -5.17
C GLY A 67 -12.02 -7.70 -6.18
N THR A 68 -11.14 -8.61 -6.57
CA THR A 68 -10.03 -8.31 -7.49
C THR A 68 -10.08 -9.14 -8.76
N VAL A 69 -9.67 -8.52 -9.86
CA VAL A 69 -9.36 -9.17 -11.14
C VAL A 69 -7.88 -8.95 -11.41
N ILE A 70 -7.16 -10.04 -11.60
CA ILE A 70 -5.71 -10.03 -11.80
C ILE A 70 -5.40 -10.55 -13.20
N THR A 71 -4.54 -9.82 -13.92
CA THR A 71 -3.95 -10.27 -15.18
C THR A 71 -2.44 -10.16 -15.06
N CYS A 72 -1.72 -11.26 -15.31
CA CYS A 72 -0.26 -11.20 -15.36
C CYS A 72 0.29 -11.98 -16.55
N GLY A 73 1.50 -11.63 -16.94
CA GLY A 73 2.10 -12.11 -18.17
C GLY A 73 3.51 -11.58 -18.39
N THR A 74 3.95 -11.61 -19.64
CA THR A 74 5.23 -11.02 -20.06
C THR A 74 5.00 -9.95 -21.12
N VAL A 75 5.88 -8.95 -21.13
CA VAL A 75 6.00 -7.97 -22.20
C VAL A 75 7.36 -8.13 -22.87
N ASP A 76 7.38 -8.09 -24.19
CA ASP A 76 8.61 -7.92 -24.95
C ASP A 76 9.07 -6.47 -24.84
N VAL A 77 10.28 -6.24 -24.32
CA VAL A 77 10.75 -4.87 -24.00
C VAL A 77 11.10 -4.04 -25.23
N ARG A 78 11.25 -4.67 -26.41
CA ARG A 78 11.56 -3.97 -27.66
C ARG A 78 10.29 -3.54 -28.39
N THR A 79 9.28 -4.41 -28.39
CA THR A 79 8.06 -4.24 -29.18
C THR A 79 6.86 -3.79 -28.35
N GLY A 80 6.95 -3.89 -27.02
CA GLY A 80 5.82 -3.65 -26.12
C GLY A 80 4.74 -4.73 -26.19
N ARG A 81 4.96 -5.81 -26.94
CA ARG A 81 3.97 -6.87 -27.14
C ARG A 81 3.76 -7.65 -25.85
N GLU A 82 2.53 -7.72 -25.40
CA GLU A 82 2.15 -8.45 -24.19
C GLU A 82 1.64 -9.86 -24.52
N THR A 83 2.04 -10.81 -23.69
CA THR A 83 1.53 -12.18 -23.66
C THR A 83 0.96 -12.43 -22.27
N ILE A 84 -0.35 -12.65 -22.19
CA ILE A 84 -1.04 -12.99 -20.95
C ILE A 84 -0.72 -14.45 -20.61
N ILE A 85 -0.36 -14.71 -19.35
CA ILE A 85 -0.05 -16.04 -18.82
C ILE A 85 -1.09 -16.47 -17.80
N LEU A 86 -1.67 -15.52 -17.06
CA LEU A 86 -2.70 -15.78 -16.07
C LEU A 86 -3.77 -14.70 -16.11
N GLN A 87 -5.03 -15.14 -16.02
CA GLN A 87 -6.15 -14.33 -15.57
C GLN A 87 -6.73 -14.99 -14.32
N ALA A 88 -6.99 -14.21 -13.28
CA ALA A 88 -7.43 -14.71 -11.99
C ALA A 88 -8.43 -13.75 -11.34
N THR A 89 -9.25 -14.28 -10.45
CA THR A 89 -10.16 -13.51 -9.59
C THR A 89 -9.80 -13.74 -8.14
N GLY A 90 -9.98 -12.72 -7.30
CA GLY A 90 -9.49 -12.76 -5.95
C GLY A 90 -10.25 -11.84 -5.00
N GLN A 91 -9.73 -11.78 -3.79
CA GLN A 91 -10.15 -10.83 -2.77
C GLN A 91 -8.91 -10.16 -2.17
N ALA A 92 -9.06 -8.90 -1.79
CA ALA A 92 -8.02 -8.14 -1.11
C ALA A 92 -8.61 -7.43 0.11
N ALA A 93 -7.75 -7.19 1.09
CA ALA A 93 -8.11 -6.48 2.31
C ALA A 93 -6.88 -5.77 2.87
N ARG A 94 -7.11 -4.82 3.78
CA ARG A 94 -6.04 -4.30 4.64
C ARG A 94 -5.89 -5.16 5.88
N SER A 95 -4.65 -5.42 6.27
CA SER A 95 -4.33 -6.02 7.56
C SER A 95 -4.66 -5.01 8.68
N ARG A 96 -4.72 -5.47 9.93
CA ARG A 96 -4.86 -4.58 11.09
C ARG A 96 -3.71 -3.56 11.24
N TRP A 97 -2.60 -3.78 10.55
CA TRP A 97 -1.42 -2.93 10.52
C TRP A 97 -1.37 -2.01 9.29
N GLY A 98 -2.39 -2.09 8.43
CA GLY A 98 -2.52 -1.26 7.24
C GLY A 98 -1.97 -1.90 5.96
N ASP A 99 -1.32 -3.07 6.02
CA ASP A 99 -0.76 -3.72 4.83
C ASP A 99 -1.86 -4.12 3.85
N LEU A 100 -1.74 -3.74 2.58
CA LEU A 100 -2.69 -4.12 1.54
C LEU A 100 -2.21 -5.35 0.79
N GLY A 101 -3.06 -6.37 0.71
CA GLY A 101 -2.78 -7.56 -0.08
C GLY A 101 -4.02 -8.39 -0.33
N GLY A 102 -3.85 -9.50 -1.04
CA GLY A 102 -4.95 -10.35 -1.42
C GLY A 102 -4.53 -11.73 -1.90
N THR A 103 -5.54 -12.56 -2.11
CA THR A 103 -5.39 -13.89 -2.71
C THR A 103 -6.10 -13.94 -4.06
N TYR A 104 -5.73 -14.88 -4.90
CA TYR A 104 -6.35 -15.08 -6.19
C TYR A 104 -6.42 -16.55 -6.58
N ASN A 105 -7.40 -16.85 -7.44
CA ASN A 105 -7.62 -18.14 -8.05
C ASN A 105 -7.66 -17.98 -9.58
N ALA A 106 -6.91 -18.81 -10.30
CA ALA A 106 -6.91 -18.81 -11.76
C ALA A 106 -8.32 -19.05 -12.33
N VAL A 107 -8.72 -18.25 -13.31
CA VAL A 107 -9.94 -18.49 -14.08
C VAL A 107 -9.74 -19.76 -14.92
N GLY A 108 -10.70 -20.68 -14.84
CA GLY A 108 -10.66 -21.96 -15.59
C GLY A 108 -9.96 -23.11 -14.86
N GLY A 109 -9.58 -22.93 -13.59
CA GLY A 109 -8.84 -23.93 -12.81
C GLY A 109 -7.33 -23.81 -13.09
N GLY A 110 -6.52 -23.80 -12.03
CA GLY A 110 -5.08 -23.53 -12.15
C GLY A 110 -4.45 -23.07 -10.83
N PRO A 111 -3.25 -22.48 -10.88
CA PRO A 111 -2.54 -22.07 -9.69
C PRO A 111 -3.30 -20.99 -8.93
N THR A 112 -3.40 -21.17 -7.62
CA THR A 112 -3.84 -20.16 -6.67
C THR A 112 -2.62 -19.47 -6.09
N GLY A 113 -2.78 -18.25 -5.60
CA GLY A 113 -1.67 -17.50 -5.04
C GLY A 113 -2.12 -16.27 -4.28
N GLY A 114 -1.13 -15.44 -3.92
CA GLY A 114 -1.37 -14.17 -3.26
C GLY A 114 -0.46 -13.08 -3.75
N TRP A 115 -0.77 -11.86 -3.32
CA TRP A 115 0.00 -10.66 -3.57
C TRP A 115 -0.08 -9.72 -2.37
N GLY A 116 0.90 -8.83 -2.24
CA GLY A 116 0.93 -7.80 -1.22
C GLY A 116 1.75 -6.60 -1.68
N ILE A 117 1.35 -5.42 -1.21
CA ILE A 117 2.15 -4.19 -1.32
C ILE A 117 3.10 -4.18 -0.13
N ASP A 118 4.39 -4.39 -0.40
CA ASP A 118 5.43 -4.44 0.63
C ASP A 118 5.87 -3.03 1.06
N GLU A 119 5.89 -2.09 0.11
CA GLU A 119 6.30 -0.70 0.31
C GLU A 119 5.41 0.21 -0.54
N GLN A 120 5.00 1.37 0.01
CA GLN A 120 4.23 2.37 -0.71
C GLN A 120 4.71 3.79 -0.38
N HIS A 121 5.08 4.54 -1.42
CA HIS A 121 5.48 5.93 -1.33
C HIS A 121 4.59 6.77 -2.25
N GLY A 122 3.51 7.33 -1.69
CA GLY A 122 2.46 7.95 -2.49
C GLY A 122 1.76 6.92 -3.37
N LEU A 123 1.90 7.06 -4.69
CA LEU A 123 1.34 6.13 -5.68
C LEU A 123 2.33 5.08 -6.15
N ASP A 124 3.63 5.23 -5.87
CA ASP A 124 4.63 4.24 -6.22
C ASP A 124 4.62 3.09 -5.21
N VAL A 125 4.62 1.86 -5.71
CA VAL A 125 4.49 0.65 -4.88
C VAL A 125 5.54 -0.39 -5.23
N LYS A 126 5.91 -1.20 -4.24
CA LYS A 126 6.62 -2.45 -4.41
C LYS A 126 5.68 -3.59 -4.06
N VAL A 127 5.56 -4.55 -4.96
CA VAL A 127 4.57 -5.61 -4.88
C VAL A 127 5.25 -6.97 -4.97
N THR A 128 5.00 -7.81 -3.97
CA THR A 128 5.32 -9.23 -4.03
C THR A 128 4.10 -10.01 -4.52
N MET A 129 4.32 -10.91 -5.49
CA MET A 129 3.27 -11.80 -6.01
C MET A 129 3.76 -13.24 -6.06
N SER A 130 2.82 -14.16 -5.86
CA SER A 130 3.06 -15.58 -6.11
C SER A 130 3.25 -15.85 -7.61
N ALA A 131 4.01 -16.87 -7.96
CA ALA A 131 4.12 -17.32 -9.35
C ALA A 131 2.74 -17.70 -9.92
N PRO A 132 2.47 -17.53 -11.23
CA PRO A 132 3.40 -17.07 -12.28
C PRO A 132 3.53 -15.54 -12.40
N CYS A 133 2.89 -14.77 -11.52
CA CYS A 133 2.94 -13.32 -11.59
C CYS A 133 4.30 -12.79 -11.09
N PRO A 134 4.78 -11.65 -11.62
CA PRO A 134 6.04 -11.07 -11.19
C PRO A 134 5.94 -10.37 -9.84
N THR A 135 7.02 -10.46 -9.07
CA THR A 135 7.35 -9.47 -8.03
C THR A 135 8.09 -8.31 -8.66
N GLY A 136 7.79 -7.08 -8.26
CA GLY A 136 8.43 -5.89 -8.82
C GLY A 136 7.89 -4.57 -8.28
N SER A 137 8.25 -3.50 -8.97
CA SER A 137 7.77 -2.15 -8.66
C SER A 137 6.66 -1.73 -9.63
N GLY A 138 5.88 -0.76 -9.21
CA GLY A 138 4.66 -0.40 -9.91
C GLY A 138 4.03 0.88 -9.40
N GLN A 139 2.79 1.10 -9.84
CA GLN A 139 1.97 2.20 -9.37
C GLN A 139 0.57 1.72 -9.00
N VAL A 140 0.01 2.36 -7.98
CA VAL A 140 -1.39 2.25 -7.56
C VAL A 140 -2.13 3.54 -7.91
N SER A 141 -3.32 3.43 -8.49
CA SER A 141 -4.18 4.56 -8.86
C SER A 141 -5.65 4.23 -8.63
N SER A 142 -6.56 5.20 -8.71
CA SER A 142 -8.00 5.03 -8.52
C SER A 142 -8.72 4.30 -9.67
N GLY A 143 -8.05 4.09 -10.81
CA GLY A 143 -8.54 3.25 -11.90
C GLY A 143 -9.60 3.89 -12.81
N ASP A 144 -9.83 5.19 -12.66
CA ASP A 144 -10.62 6.10 -13.49
C ASP A 144 -9.84 6.71 -14.66
#